data_AF-A0A522SNB5-F1
#
_entry.id   AF-A0A522SNB5-F1
#
_cell.length_a   1.000
_cell.length_b   1.000
_cell.length_c   1.000
_cell.angle_alpha   90.00
_cell.angle_beta   90.00
_cell.angle_gamma   90.00
#
_symmetry.space_group_name_H-M   'P 1'
#
loop_
_entity.id
_entity.type
_entity.pdbx_description
1 polymer ?
#
loop_
_entity_poly.entity_id
_entity_poly.type
_entity_poly.pdbx_seq_one_letter_code
_entity_poly.pdbx_strand_id
1 'polypeptide(L)'
;LLEHANPMHVFAQVMFGLDDRLRSAELFEQALRAHPDIIGIYNAGGANSGIAAVLDRSQRGGSIMWVGHELTERSREWLKSGLMDIVLDQAPEIQARRAIDIILRQLGLIEFEVDDEPIRFLTINAENL
;
A
#
# COMPACT_ATOMS: atom_id res chain seq x y z
N LEU A 1 2.21 -17.54 -11.14
CA LEU A 1 1.43 -17.56 -9.87
C LEU A 1 1.47 -18.94 -9.20
N LEU A 2 1.08 -20.02 -9.88
CA LEU A 2 1.05 -21.36 -9.26
C LEU A 2 2.44 -21.91 -8.83
N GLU A 3 3.51 -21.53 -9.52
CA GLU A 3 4.88 -22.02 -9.22
C GLU A 3 5.44 -21.52 -7.87
N HIS A 4 4.89 -20.45 -7.31
CA HIS A 4 5.29 -19.90 -6.00
C HIS A 4 4.16 -19.95 -4.97
N ALA A 5 3.02 -20.56 -5.32
CA ALA A 5 1.91 -20.69 -4.41
C ALA A 5 2.24 -21.77 -3.35
N ASN A 6 2.36 -21.37 -2.09
CA ASN A 6 2.34 -22.32 -1.00
C ASN A 6 0.87 -22.71 -0.74
N PRO A 7 0.45 -23.97 -0.97
CA PRO A 7 -0.94 -24.39 -0.79
C PRO A 7 -1.42 -24.27 0.67
N MET A 8 -0.51 -24.09 1.63
CA MET A 8 -0.85 -23.80 3.02
C MET A 8 -1.23 -22.32 3.25
N HIS A 9 -0.85 -21.41 2.36
CA HIS A 9 -1.26 -20.01 2.45
C HIS A 9 -2.69 -19.88 1.94
N VAL A 10 -3.60 -19.52 2.82
CA VAL A 10 -5.01 -19.31 2.51
C VAL A 10 -5.39 -17.86 2.73
N PHE A 11 -6.31 -17.37 1.92
CA PHE A 11 -6.90 -16.05 2.12
C PHE A 11 -7.86 -16.10 3.31
N ALA A 12 -7.53 -15.42 4.41
CA ALA A 12 -8.32 -15.48 5.64
C ALA A 12 -9.57 -14.59 5.60
N GLN A 13 -9.43 -13.30 5.26
CA GLN A 13 -10.49 -12.32 5.41
C GLN A 13 -10.29 -11.06 4.55
N VAL A 14 -11.39 -10.48 4.04
CA VAL A 14 -11.46 -9.11 3.53
C VAL A 14 -12.02 -8.18 4.61
N MET A 15 -11.40 -7.01 4.81
CA MET A 15 -11.86 -5.98 5.73
C MET A 15 -12.14 -4.67 4.99
N PHE A 16 -13.23 -3.99 5.36
CA PHE A 16 -13.61 -2.70 4.77
C PHE A 16 -13.39 -1.58 5.80
N GLY A 17 -12.20 -1.00 5.75
CA GLY A 17 -11.79 0.13 6.61
C GLY A 17 -12.32 1.50 6.16
N LEU A 18 -12.72 1.64 4.89
CA LEU A 18 -13.26 2.88 4.30
C LEU A 18 -12.32 4.09 4.50
N ASP A 19 -11.01 3.87 4.36
CA ASP A 19 -9.93 4.85 4.60
C ASP A 19 -9.89 5.46 6.02
N ASP A 20 -10.68 4.93 6.95
CA ASP A 20 -10.63 5.33 8.35
C ASP A 20 -9.54 4.55 9.09
N ARG A 21 -8.54 5.28 9.61
CA ARG A 21 -7.40 4.73 10.34
C ARG A 21 -7.78 3.99 11.63
N LEU A 22 -8.76 4.46 12.39
CA LEU A 22 -9.16 3.83 13.66
C LEU A 22 -9.91 2.53 13.37
N ARG A 23 -10.88 2.59 12.45
CA ARG A 23 -11.64 1.43 12.00
C ARG A 23 -10.72 0.37 11.39
N SER A 24 -9.74 0.76 10.58
CA SER A 24 -8.80 -0.18 9.98
C SER A 24 -7.93 -0.87 11.03
N ALA A 25 -7.50 -0.14 12.06
CA ALA A 25 -6.78 -0.71 13.19
C ALA A 25 -7.66 -1.68 13.99
N GLU A 26 -8.90 -1.30 14.33
CA GLU A 26 -9.83 -2.14 15.08
C GLU A 26 -10.16 -3.45 14.34
N LEU A 27 -10.43 -3.36 13.03
CA LEU A 27 -10.69 -4.54 12.19
C LEU A 27 -9.48 -5.45 12.12
N PHE A 28 -8.28 -4.88 11.96
CA PHE A 28 -7.07 -5.68 11.88
C PHE A 28 -6.72 -6.35 13.23
N GLU A 29 -6.90 -5.66 14.35
CA GLU A 29 -6.76 -6.25 15.68
C GLU A 29 -7.75 -7.40 15.91
N GLN A 30 -8.99 -7.26 15.44
CA GLN A 30 -9.98 -8.33 15.49
C GLN A 30 -9.56 -9.53 14.63
N ALA A 31 -9.05 -9.28 13.42
CA ALA A 31 -8.57 -10.33 12.53
C ALA A 31 -7.39 -11.10 13.13
N LEU A 32 -6.42 -10.42 13.75
CA LEU A 32 -5.28 -11.07 14.42
C LEU A 32 -5.71 -11.94 15.61
N ARG A 33 -6.79 -11.56 16.31
CA ARG A 33 -7.37 -12.39 17.39
C ARG A 33 -8.13 -13.60 16.84
N ALA A 34 -8.88 -13.42 15.75
CA ALA A 34 -9.66 -14.49 15.14
C ALA A 34 -8.77 -15.51 14.38
N HIS A 35 -7.66 -15.04 13.83
CA HIS A 35 -6.72 -15.81 13.02
C HIS A 35 -5.27 -15.59 13.52
N PRO A 36 -4.87 -16.28 14.61
CA PRO A 36 -3.54 -16.12 15.20
C PRO A 36 -2.39 -16.50 14.27
N ASP A 37 -2.68 -17.22 13.19
CA ASP A 37 -1.76 -17.71 12.16
C ASP A 37 -1.64 -16.78 10.95
N ILE A 38 -2.28 -15.60 10.93
CA ILE A 38 -2.08 -14.58 9.88
C ILE A 38 -0.59 -14.29 9.76
N ILE A 39 -0.03 -14.46 8.56
CA ILE A 39 1.38 -14.16 8.25
C ILE A 39 1.56 -12.92 7.37
N GLY A 40 0.47 -12.29 6.92
CA GLY A 40 0.58 -11.12 6.07
C GLY A 40 -0.70 -10.31 5.98
N ILE A 41 -0.54 -9.04 5.64
CA ILE A 41 -1.62 -8.09 5.39
C ILE A 41 -1.31 -7.26 4.13
N TYR A 42 -2.31 -7.17 3.27
CA TYR A 42 -2.33 -6.22 2.16
C TYR A 42 -3.35 -5.12 2.48
N ASN A 43 -2.87 -3.88 2.61
CA ASN A 43 -3.72 -2.71 2.77
C ASN A 43 -3.78 -1.90 1.48
N ALA A 44 -4.93 -1.92 0.81
CA ALA A 44 -5.13 -1.21 -0.45
C ALA A 44 -5.44 0.30 -0.29
N GLY A 45 -5.84 0.74 0.92
CA GLY A 45 -6.29 2.12 1.18
C GLY A 45 -5.27 2.98 1.93
N GLY A 46 -5.59 4.26 2.14
CA GLY A 46 -4.68 5.24 2.76
C GLY A 46 -4.43 5.04 4.27
N ALA A 47 -5.17 4.12 4.91
CA ALA A 47 -5.17 3.90 6.35
C ALA A 47 -3.93 3.18 6.92
N ASN A 48 -2.76 3.29 6.26
CA ASN A 48 -1.51 2.62 6.65
C ASN A 48 -1.10 2.91 8.11
N SER A 49 -1.35 4.13 8.61
CA SER A 49 -1.03 4.48 10.01
C SER A 49 -1.82 3.66 11.04
N GLY A 50 -3.03 3.19 10.69
CA GLY A 50 -3.80 2.28 11.53
C GLY A 50 -3.14 0.91 11.60
N ILE A 51 -2.71 0.39 10.45
CA ILE A 51 -2.02 -0.91 10.35
C ILE A 51 -0.68 -0.87 11.11
N ALA A 52 0.14 0.15 10.89
CA ALA A 52 1.40 0.36 11.61
C ALA A 52 1.19 0.34 13.13
N ALA A 53 0.19 1.09 13.62
CA ALA A 53 -0.09 1.18 15.05
C ALA A 53 -0.48 -0.16 15.68
N VAL A 54 -1.15 -1.05 14.93
CA VAL A 54 -1.46 -2.41 15.38
C VAL A 54 -0.21 -3.28 15.38
N LEU A 55 0.60 -3.22 14.32
CA LEU A 55 1.84 -4.00 14.21
C LEU A 55 2.85 -3.61 15.29
N ASP A 56 3.05 -2.32 15.56
CA ASP A 56 3.96 -1.78 16.59
C ASP A 56 3.58 -2.26 18.00
N ARG A 57 2.28 -2.35 18.30
CA ARG A 57 1.79 -2.83 19.60
C ARG A 57 1.73 -4.35 19.67
N SER A 58 1.67 -5.02 18.53
CA SER A 58 1.69 -6.48 18.48
C SER A 58 3.09 -6.97 18.81
N GLN A 59 3.21 -8.05 19.58
CA GLN A 59 4.48 -8.78 19.72
C GLN A 59 4.88 -9.50 18.42
N ARG A 60 4.18 -9.23 17.31
CA ARG A 60 4.32 -9.85 16.00
C ARG A 60 4.92 -8.90 14.95
N GLY A 61 5.29 -7.67 15.32
CA GLY A 61 6.03 -6.75 14.43
C GLY A 61 7.26 -7.45 13.84
N GLY A 62 7.37 -7.47 12.50
CA GLY A 62 8.41 -8.18 11.76
C GLY A 62 8.13 -9.67 11.44
N SER A 63 7.05 -10.26 11.96
CA SER A 63 6.60 -11.63 11.59
C SER A 63 5.40 -11.65 10.65
N ILE A 64 4.79 -10.49 10.43
CA ILE A 64 3.65 -10.30 9.52
C ILE A 64 4.15 -9.48 8.34
N MET A 65 4.13 -10.07 7.15
CA MET A 65 4.47 -9.39 5.92
C MET A 65 3.43 -8.30 5.62
N TRP A 66 3.84 -7.04 5.57
CA TRP A 66 2.98 -5.90 5.30
C TRP A 66 3.26 -5.30 3.92
N VAL A 67 2.26 -5.41 3.04
CA VAL A 67 2.20 -4.72 1.75
C VAL A 67 1.18 -3.58 1.83
N GLY A 68 1.62 -2.35 1.57
CA GLY A 68 0.76 -1.16 1.55
C GLY A 68 0.82 -0.42 0.22
N HIS A 69 0.11 0.70 0.15
CA HIS A 69 0.18 1.66 -0.95
C HIS A 69 0.79 2.98 -0.49
N GLU A 70 1.24 3.77 -1.47
CA GLU A 70 1.70 5.16 -1.32
C GLU A 70 3.05 5.33 -0.59
N LEU A 71 4.03 5.88 -1.30
CA LEU A 71 5.33 6.21 -0.75
C LEU A 71 5.33 7.62 -0.13
N THR A 72 5.28 7.66 1.19
CA THR A 72 5.34 8.87 2.01
C THR A 72 6.58 8.85 2.89
N GLU A 73 6.89 9.96 3.56
CA GLU A 73 7.96 9.98 4.58
C GLU A 73 7.77 8.89 5.64
N ARG A 74 6.52 8.65 6.07
CA ARG A 74 6.20 7.60 7.05
C ARG A 74 6.41 6.19 6.50
N SER A 75 5.97 5.89 5.28
CA SER A 75 6.20 4.55 4.71
C SER A 75 7.68 4.32 4.38
N ARG A 76 8.45 5.36 4.05
CA ARG A 76 9.92 5.27 3.99
C ARG A 76 10.54 4.89 5.33
N GLU A 77 10.06 5.47 6.45
CA GLU A 77 10.53 5.10 7.78
C GLU A 77 10.17 3.65 8.13
N TRP A 78 8.95 3.21 7.83
CA TRP A 78 8.51 1.83 8.09
C TRP A 78 9.24 0.78 7.25
N LEU A 79 9.56 1.10 5.99
CA LEU A 79 10.41 0.26 5.15
C LEU A 79 11.82 0.14 5.74
N LYS A 80 12.42 1.26 6.17
CA LYS A 80 13.76 1.26 6.78
C LYS A 80 13.83 0.51 8.10
N SER A 81 12.76 0.57 8.91
CA SER A 81 12.71 -0.15 10.19
C SER A 81 12.36 -1.63 10.06
N GLY A 82 11.93 -2.07 8.87
CA GLY A 82 11.40 -3.43 8.64
C GLY A 82 10.01 -3.65 9.23
N LEU A 83 9.28 -2.57 9.59
CA LEU A 83 7.87 -2.68 10.00
C LEU A 83 6.97 -2.95 8.79
N MET A 84 7.29 -2.33 7.64
CA MET A 84 6.65 -2.54 6.34
C MET A 84 7.64 -3.23 5.40
N ASP A 85 7.16 -4.13 4.54
CA ASP A 85 8.02 -4.85 3.60
C ASP A 85 7.95 -4.25 2.19
N ILE A 86 6.76 -3.87 1.74
CA ILE A 86 6.53 -3.41 0.36
C ILE A 86 5.55 -2.24 0.33
N VAL A 87 5.89 -1.21 -0.45
CA VAL A 87 4.98 -0.18 -0.93
C VAL A 87 4.73 -0.39 -2.42
N LEU A 88 3.44 -0.41 -2.79
CA LEU A 88 2.99 -0.25 -4.17
C LEU A 88 2.66 1.24 -4.39
N ASP A 89 3.59 1.97 -5.01
CA ASP A 89 3.43 3.40 -5.25
C ASP A 89 2.77 3.66 -6.61
N GLN A 90 1.85 4.62 -6.64
CA GLN A 90 1.02 4.93 -7.80
C GLN A 90 1.59 6.04 -8.68
N ALA A 91 2.75 6.60 -8.31
CA ALA A 91 3.31 7.81 -8.90
C ALA A 91 2.28 8.96 -9.01
N PRO A 92 1.65 9.38 -7.90
CA PRO A 92 0.57 10.37 -7.93
C PRO A 92 0.99 11.70 -8.55
N GLU A 93 2.24 12.12 -8.39
CA GLU A 93 2.84 13.27 -9.09
C GLU A 93 2.76 13.16 -10.63
N ILE A 94 2.98 11.98 -11.20
CA ILE A 94 2.88 11.76 -12.64
C ILE A 94 1.42 11.83 -13.08
N GLN A 95 0.50 11.30 -12.26
CA GLN A 95 -0.95 11.40 -12.50
C GLN A 95 -1.40 12.87 -12.51
N ALA A 96 -0.99 13.64 -11.50
CA ALA A 96 -1.32 15.05 -11.35
C ALA A 96 -0.76 15.88 -12.52
N ARG A 97 0.50 15.67 -12.87
CA ARG A 97 1.13 16.35 -14.01
C ARG A 97 0.40 16.06 -15.31
N ARG A 98 0.11 14.79 -15.58
CA ARG A 98 -0.60 14.39 -16.81
C ARG A 98 -2.00 14.97 -16.87
N ALA A 99 -2.73 15.00 -15.75
CA ALA A 99 -4.04 15.64 -15.68
C ALA A 99 -3.97 17.14 -16.03
N ILE A 100 -2.94 17.85 -15.54
CA ILE A 100 -2.70 19.25 -15.89
C ILE A 100 -2.38 19.40 -17.37
N ASP A 101 -1.47 18.59 -17.91
CA ASP A 101 -1.08 18.64 -19.32
C ASP A 101 -2.31 18.41 -20.24
N ILE A 102 -3.18 17.45 -19.90
CA ILE A 102 -4.45 17.21 -20.64
C ILE A 102 -5.31 18.47 -20.64
N ILE A 103 -5.49 19.14 -19.49
CA ILE A 103 -6.30 20.36 -19.38
C ILE A 103 -5.67 21.50 -20.20
N LEU A 104 -4.37 21.72 -20.08
CA LEU A 104 -3.67 22.79 -20.82
C LEU A 104 -3.75 22.57 -22.33
N ARG A 105 -3.63 21.33 -22.79
CA ARG A 105 -3.80 20.98 -24.21
C ARG A 105 -5.22 21.26 -24.68
N GLN A 106 -6.22 20.85 -23.90
CA GLN A 106 -7.63 21.09 -24.23
C GLN A 106 -7.96 22.59 -24.33
N LEU A 107 -7.24 23.44 -23.57
CA LEU A 107 -7.35 24.89 -23.62
C LEU A 107 -6.50 25.55 -24.73
N GLY A 108 -5.71 24.78 -25.49
CA GLY A 108 -4.82 25.31 -26.53
C GLY A 108 -3.63 26.10 -25.99
N LEU A 109 -3.26 25.88 -24.72
CA LEU A 109 -2.12 26.54 -24.08
C LEU A 109 -0.79 25.80 -24.33
N ILE A 110 -0.87 24.54 -24.74
CA ILE A 110 0.25 23.71 -25.16
C ILE A 110 -0.14 22.92 -26.42
N GLU A 111 0.87 22.54 -27.22
CA GLU A 111 0.66 21.86 -28.51
C GLU A 111 1.26 20.43 -28.55
N PHE A 112 1.94 19.98 -27.49
CA PHE A 112 2.53 18.65 -27.47
C PHE A 112 1.51 17.55 -27.18
N GLU A 113 1.77 16.36 -27.72
CA GLU A 113 1.01 15.15 -27.43
C GLU A 113 1.23 14.73 -25.97
N VAL A 114 0.13 14.42 -25.28
CA VAL A 114 0.16 13.92 -23.91
C VAL A 114 0.03 12.41 -23.96
N ASP A 115 0.99 11.72 -23.36
CA ASP A 115 1.01 10.25 -23.24
C ASP A 115 -0.24 9.73 -22.51
N ASP A 116 -0.89 8.71 -23.07
CA ASP A 116 -2.10 8.08 -22.56
C ASP A 116 -1.85 6.66 -21.98
N GLU A 117 -0.62 6.16 -22.00
CA GLU A 117 -0.29 4.85 -21.44
C GLU A 117 -0.58 4.80 -19.92
N PRO A 118 -1.17 3.72 -19.37
CA PRO A 118 -1.40 3.63 -17.93
C PRO A 118 -0.13 3.86 -17.11
N ILE A 119 -0.22 4.74 -16.11
CA ILE A 119 0.91 5.00 -15.20
C ILE A 119 1.23 3.72 -14.45
N ARG A 120 2.47 3.28 -14.56
CA ARG A 120 2.93 2.04 -13.96
C ARG A 120 3.14 2.22 -12.46
N PHE A 121 2.69 1.24 -11.70
CA PHE A 121 3.02 1.16 -10.28
C PHE A 121 4.52 0.92 -10.10
N LEU A 122 5.09 1.54 -9.06
CA LEU A 122 6.44 1.27 -8.59
C LEU A 122 6.35 0.34 -7.38
N THR A 123 7.16 -0.71 -7.37
CA THR A 123 7.28 -1.61 -6.21
C THR A 123 8.52 -1.24 -5.44
N ILE A 124 8.34 -0.80 -4.19
CA ILE A 124 9.41 -0.25 -3.37
C ILE A 124 9.54 -1.08 -2.10
N ASN A 125 10.77 -1.48 -1.77
CA ASN A 125 11.16 -2.18 -0.56
C ASN A 125 12.36 -1.47 0.10
N ALA A 126 12.92 -2.05 1.16
CA ALA A 126 14.06 -1.43 1.85
C ALA A 126 15.32 -1.34 0.98
N GLU A 127 15.48 -2.24 0.01
CA GLU A 127 16.67 -2.35 -0.83
C GLU A 127 16.70 -1.34 -1.99
N ASN A 128 15.54 -0.81 -2.42
CA ASN A 128 15.44 0.12 -3.55
C ASN A 128 14.79 1.48 -3.18
N LEU A 129 14.74 1.79 -1.88
CA LEU A 129 14.10 2.99 -1.32
C LEU A 129 14.73 4.33 -1.73
#